data_AF-A0AAW0QHH8-F1
#
_entry.id   AF-A0AAW0QHH8-F1
#
_cell.length_a   1.000
_cell.length_b   1.000
_cell.length_c   1.000
_cell.angle_alpha   90.00
_cell.angle_beta   90.00
_cell.angle_gamma   90.00
#
_symmetry.space_group_name_H-M   'P 1'
#
loop_
_entity.id
_entity.type
_entity.pdbx_description
1 polymer ?
#
loop_
_entity_poly.entity_id
_entity_poly.type
_entity_poly.pdbx_seq_one_letter_code
_entity_poly.pdbx_strand_id
1 'polypeptide(L)'
;MEGGGGLVRASVVYSSLLNKPIRLHSVRANRPRTQGLQPGHATAVGAMAKLTGASVQGNEARSRDLEFTPHEGVRGNAGTPETPNQPRSLASLDITVEGSASILLVAILPYLLFSRLAASTCNFTPLLDSDTEFQLTIRAGMLVLNAPSICAIRQIFLPTLNTIGIPPEHVRLSPDYEQG
;
A
#
# COMPACT_ATOMS: atom_id res chain seq x y z
N MET A 1 -12.47 1.26 -18.89
CA MET A 1 -12.55 2.60 -18.22
C MET A 1 -11.95 2.49 -16.82
N GLU A 2 -10.61 2.45 -16.74
CA GLU A 2 -9.83 1.97 -15.57
C GLU A 2 -9.34 3.09 -14.62
N GLY A 3 -9.46 4.37 -14.99
CA GLY A 3 -8.75 5.47 -14.34
C GLY A 3 -9.28 5.98 -12.98
N GLY A 4 -9.99 5.15 -12.20
CA GLY A 4 -10.58 5.62 -10.92
C GLY A 4 -9.80 5.18 -9.69
N GLY A 5 -9.97 3.92 -9.30
CA GLY A 5 -9.40 3.37 -8.09
C GLY A 5 -7.98 2.82 -8.24
N GLY A 6 -7.68 2.22 -9.38
CA GLY A 6 -6.34 1.70 -9.68
C GLY A 6 -5.30 2.82 -9.70
N LEU A 7 -5.64 3.96 -10.31
CA LEU A 7 -4.75 5.11 -10.39
C LEU A 7 -4.37 5.64 -9.00
N VAL A 8 -5.33 5.87 -8.10
CA VAL A 8 -5.02 6.37 -6.75
C VAL A 8 -4.05 5.45 -6.02
N ARG A 9 -4.32 4.13 -6.03
CA ARG A 9 -3.48 3.14 -5.35
C ARG A 9 -2.08 3.06 -5.96
N ALA A 10 -1.98 3.03 -7.27
CA ALA A 10 -0.70 3.01 -7.97
C ALA A 10 0.10 4.29 -7.72
N SER A 11 -0.56 5.46 -7.77
CA SER A 11 0.10 6.75 -7.54
C SER A 11 0.76 6.84 -6.18
N VAL A 12 0.07 6.46 -5.08
CA VAL A 12 0.68 6.52 -3.74
C VAL A 12 1.83 5.53 -3.59
N VAL A 13 1.73 4.34 -4.20
CA VAL A 13 2.79 3.33 -4.16
C VAL A 13 4.03 3.77 -4.93
N TYR A 14 3.85 4.31 -6.14
CA TYR A 14 4.96 4.86 -6.92
C TYR A 14 5.55 6.12 -6.29
N SER A 15 4.72 6.98 -5.71
CA SER A 15 5.18 8.12 -4.90
C SER A 15 6.12 7.65 -3.79
N SER A 16 5.72 6.63 -3.03
CA SER A 16 6.53 6.02 -1.97
C SER A 16 7.82 5.38 -2.45
N LEU A 17 7.79 4.62 -3.55
CA LEU A 17 9.00 4.01 -4.10
C LEU A 17 9.97 5.04 -4.70
N LEU A 18 9.46 6.05 -5.39
CA LEU A 18 10.28 7.07 -6.04
C LEU A 18 10.67 8.21 -5.11
N ASN A 19 10.21 8.20 -3.86
CA ASN A 19 10.37 9.28 -2.88
C ASN A 19 9.96 10.65 -3.42
N LYS A 20 8.82 10.70 -4.14
CA LYS A 20 8.32 11.91 -4.80
C LYS A 20 6.93 12.25 -4.27
N PRO A 21 6.73 13.40 -3.60
CA PRO A 21 5.41 13.83 -3.18
C PRO A 21 4.46 13.98 -4.36
N ILE A 22 3.18 13.68 -4.15
CA ILE A 22 2.15 13.80 -5.18
C ILE A 22 0.93 14.56 -4.68
N ARG A 23 0.24 15.19 -5.63
CA ARG A 23 -1.06 15.80 -5.43
C ARG A 23 -2.02 15.30 -6.51
N LEU A 24 -3.07 14.60 -6.08
CA LEU A 24 -4.12 14.11 -6.96
C LEU A 24 -5.31 15.04 -6.85
N HIS A 25 -5.80 15.50 -8.00
CA HIS A 25 -6.99 16.35 -8.11
C HIS A 25 -8.08 15.63 -8.90
N SER A 26 -9.33 16.05 -8.71
CA SER A 26 -10.47 15.54 -9.46
C SER A 26 -10.59 14.01 -9.43
N VAL A 27 -10.28 13.40 -8.29
CA VAL A 27 -10.34 11.94 -8.11
C VAL A 27 -11.73 11.43 -8.51
N ARG A 28 -11.77 10.57 -9.53
CA ARG A 28 -12.99 9.98 -10.09
C ARG A 28 -14.05 11.00 -10.52
N ALA A 29 -13.66 12.20 -10.96
CA ALA A 29 -14.61 13.23 -11.43
C ALA A 29 -15.55 12.71 -12.54
N ASN A 30 -15.03 11.83 -13.42
CA ASN A 30 -15.79 11.20 -14.51
C ASN A 30 -16.71 10.05 -14.07
N ARG A 31 -16.96 9.87 -12.77
CA ARG A 31 -17.87 8.85 -12.22
C ARG A 31 -19.00 9.54 -11.43
N PRO A 32 -20.07 10.01 -12.09
CA PRO A 32 -21.07 10.90 -11.49
C PRO A 32 -21.69 10.39 -10.18
N ARG A 33 -21.90 9.07 -10.07
CA ARG A 33 -22.51 8.44 -8.88
C ARG A 33 -21.52 8.14 -7.75
N THR A 34 -20.23 8.11 -8.05
CA THR A 34 -19.19 7.65 -7.14
C THR A 34 -17.95 8.51 -7.33
N GLN A 35 -18.07 9.82 -7.14
CA GLN A 35 -16.95 10.75 -7.22
C GLN A 35 -16.08 10.66 -5.96
N GLY A 36 -14.81 11.06 -6.09
CA GLY A 36 -13.84 11.08 -5.00
C GLY A 36 -13.37 9.71 -4.52
N LEU A 37 -12.58 9.73 -3.45
CA LEU A 37 -12.05 8.54 -2.80
C LEU A 37 -13.19 7.63 -2.31
N GLN A 38 -13.06 6.34 -2.55
CA GLN A 38 -13.95 5.32 -1.98
C GLN A 38 -13.29 4.74 -0.73
N PRO A 39 -14.06 4.07 0.15
CA PRO A 39 -13.51 3.44 1.35
C PRO A 39 -12.25 2.61 1.07
N GLY A 40 -12.29 1.70 0.10
CA GLY A 40 -11.12 0.90 -0.28
C GLY A 40 -9.92 1.68 -0.85
N HIS A 41 -10.13 2.89 -1.40
CA HIS A 41 -9.02 3.77 -1.78
C HIS A 41 -8.41 4.41 -0.55
N ALA A 42 -9.26 4.95 0.34
CA ALA A 42 -8.80 5.63 1.55
C ALA A 42 -8.05 4.67 2.49
N THR A 43 -8.51 3.41 2.57
CA THR A 43 -7.77 2.37 3.30
C THR A 43 -6.41 2.09 2.70
N ALA A 44 -6.28 2.00 1.37
CA ALA A 44 -4.99 1.78 0.72
C ALA A 44 -4.02 2.96 0.93
N VAL A 45 -4.53 4.20 0.85
CA VAL A 45 -3.76 5.40 1.16
C VAL A 45 -3.30 5.40 2.62
N GLY A 46 -4.20 5.07 3.55
CA GLY A 46 -3.87 4.97 4.98
C GLY A 46 -2.88 3.84 5.29
N ALA A 47 -2.98 2.71 4.59
CA ALA A 47 -2.01 1.62 4.67
C ALA A 47 -0.62 2.09 4.24
N MET A 48 -0.52 2.74 3.08
CA MET A 48 0.74 3.31 2.60
C MET A 48 1.28 4.36 3.56
N ALA A 49 0.44 5.22 4.14
CA ALA A 49 0.87 6.20 5.12
C ALA A 49 1.55 5.56 6.34
N LYS A 50 1.01 4.44 6.84
CA LYS A 50 1.61 3.65 7.92
C LYS A 50 2.91 2.98 7.48
N LEU A 51 2.95 2.39 6.28
CA LEU A 51 4.11 1.67 5.74
C LEU A 51 5.30 2.59 5.43
N THR A 52 5.05 3.87 5.17
CA THR A 52 6.07 4.83 4.74
C THR A 52 6.25 6.00 5.69
N GLY A 53 5.48 6.09 6.79
CA GLY A 53 5.44 7.30 7.62
C GLY A 53 5.10 8.56 6.81
N ALA A 54 4.19 8.45 5.83
CA ALA A 54 3.83 9.58 4.98
C ALA A 54 2.94 10.58 5.72
N SER A 55 3.09 11.85 5.38
CA SER A 55 2.06 12.86 5.64
C SER A 55 1.00 12.79 4.54
N VAL A 56 -0.26 12.87 4.94
CA VAL A 56 -1.40 12.75 4.02
C VAL A 56 -2.45 13.78 4.35
N GLN A 57 -2.93 14.50 3.34
CA GLN A 57 -4.07 15.41 3.45
C GLN A 57 -5.16 14.99 2.47
N GLY A 58 -6.42 15.06 2.89
CA GLY A 58 -7.57 14.70 2.05
C GLY A 58 -7.83 13.19 1.93
N ASN A 59 -7.31 12.36 2.85
CA ASN A 59 -7.61 10.93 2.90
C ASN A 59 -8.98 10.64 3.56
N GLU A 60 -10.03 11.20 2.98
CA GLU A 60 -11.39 11.11 3.50
C GLU A 60 -12.34 10.56 2.44
N ALA A 61 -13.44 9.94 2.88
CA ALA A 61 -14.45 9.43 1.98
C ALA A 61 -14.98 10.55 1.07
N ARG A 62 -15.05 10.27 -0.23
CA ARG A 62 -15.46 11.20 -1.30
C ARG A 62 -14.56 12.41 -1.50
N SER A 63 -13.40 12.50 -0.84
CA SER A 63 -12.43 13.56 -1.15
C SER A 63 -12.02 13.50 -2.61
N ARG A 64 -11.92 14.67 -3.25
CA ARG A 64 -11.51 14.83 -4.65
C ARG A 64 -10.05 15.24 -4.79
N ASP A 65 -9.45 15.62 -3.67
CA ASP A 65 -8.11 16.17 -3.57
C ASP A 65 -7.35 15.35 -2.53
N LEU A 66 -6.17 14.88 -2.90
CA LEU A 66 -5.31 14.08 -2.03
C LEU A 66 -3.87 14.59 -2.19
N GLU A 67 -3.25 14.97 -1.09
CA GLU A 67 -1.81 15.23 -1.02
C GLU A 67 -1.16 14.11 -0.23
N PHE A 68 -0.06 13.59 -0.77
CA PHE A 68 0.67 12.48 -0.18
C PHE A 68 2.17 12.74 -0.30
N THR A 69 2.83 12.87 0.85
CA THR A 69 4.27 13.10 0.97
C THR A 69 4.89 11.89 1.67
N PRO A 70 5.57 10.99 0.94
CA PRO A 70 6.14 9.78 1.52
C PRO A 70 7.33 10.10 2.42
N HIS A 71 7.58 9.24 3.42
CA HIS A 71 8.78 9.24 4.28
C HIS A 71 9.02 10.53 5.08
N GLU A 72 8.03 11.42 5.16
CA GLU A 72 8.16 12.70 5.86
C GLU A 72 8.39 12.52 7.37
N GLY A 73 7.69 11.56 7.98
CA GLY A 73 7.85 11.21 9.39
C GLY A 73 9.12 10.45 9.74
N VAL A 74 9.84 9.93 8.73
CA VAL A 74 10.97 8.98 8.92
C VAL A 74 12.32 9.66 8.66
N ARG A 75 12.39 11.00 8.65
CA ARG A 75 13.63 11.75 8.43
C ARG A 75 14.65 11.56 9.56
N GLY A 76 15.41 10.47 9.50
CA GLY A 76 16.76 10.40 10.04
C GLY A 76 17.72 10.83 8.94
N ASN A 77 18.27 12.05 9.06
CA ASN A 77 19.64 12.47 8.68
C ASN A 77 19.78 13.99 8.92
N ALA A 78 20.51 14.34 9.99
CA ALA A 78 21.01 15.67 10.40
C ALA A 78 19.98 16.79 10.69
N GLY A 79 19.49 16.86 11.94
CA GLY A 79 19.22 18.16 12.57
C GLY A 79 17.78 18.47 13.03
N THR A 80 16.80 17.57 12.89
CA THR A 80 15.45 17.80 13.44
C THR A 80 15.18 16.95 14.68
N PRO A 81 14.59 17.53 15.74
CA PRO A 81 14.34 16.84 16.99
C PRO A 81 13.35 15.69 16.78
N GLU A 82 13.76 14.60 17.39
CA GLU A 82 13.20 13.26 17.38
C GLU A 82 11.77 13.31 17.94
N THR A 83 10.78 12.76 17.22
CA THR A 83 9.50 12.45 17.88
C THR A 83 9.70 11.16 18.68
N PRO A 84 9.52 11.14 20.02
CA PRO A 84 10.02 10.05 20.87
C PRO A 84 9.37 8.67 20.68
N ASN A 85 8.43 8.50 19.74
CA ASN A 85 7.47 7.39 19.79
C ASN A 85 7.15 6.74 18.44
N GLN A 86 7.95 6.98 17.39
CA GLN A 86 7.77 6.23 16.13
C GLN A 86 8.69 5.00 16.07
N PRO A 87 8.15 3.80 15.80
CA PRO A 87 8.96 2.59 15.73
C PRO A 87 9.95 2.68 14.56
N ARG A 88 11.23 2.41 14.85
CA ARG A 88 12.31 2.36 13.85
C ARG A 88 12.09 1.30 12.76
N SER A 89 11.28 0.28 13.04
CA SER A 89 10.94 -0.77 12.08
C SER A 89 9.53 -1.30 12.35
N LEU A 90 8.75 -1.49 11.29
CA LEU A 90 7.41 -2.05 11.35
C LEU A 90 7.48 -3.55 11.07
N ALA A 91 7.13 -4.38 12.06
CA ALA A 91 7.16 -5.84 11.95
C ALA A 91 5.84 -6.45 11.46
N SER A 92 4.71 -5.80 11.73
CA SER A 92 3.40 -6.26 11.29
C SER A 92 2.44 -5.11 11.01
N LEU A 93 1.45 -5.38 10.17
CA LEU A 93 0.38 -4.45 9.84
C LEU A 93 -0.94 -5.21 9.68
N ASP A 94 -1.94 -4.78 10.44
CA ASP A 94 -3.31 -5.30 10.35
C ASP A 94 -4.23 -4.24 9.75
N ILE A 95 -4.94 -4.62 8.69
CA ILE A 95 -5.76 -3.72 7.89
C ILE A 95 -7.13 -4.33 7.66
N THR A 96 -8.17 -3.60 8.06
CA THR A 96 -9.55 -3.88 7.62
C THR A 96 -9.87 -3.01 6.42
N VAL A 97 -10.34 -3.61 5.32
CA VAL A 97 -10.76 -2.86 4.14
C VAL A 97 -12.18 -3.24 3.72
N GLU A 98 -13.02 -2.23 3.52
CA GLU A 98 -14.30 -2.37 2.85
C GLU A 98 -14.05 -2.60 1.36
N GLY A 99 -14.02 -3.87 0.96
CA GLY A 99 -13.75 -4.28 -0.41
C GLY A 99 -13.00 -5.59 -0.47
N SER A 100 -12.03 -5.64 -1.37
CA SER A 100 -11.31 -6.87 -1.69
C SER A 100 -9.92 -6.91 -1.06
N ALA A 101 -9.62 -8.01 -0.35
CA ALA A 101 -8.30 -8.27 0.19
C ALA A 101 -7.22 -8.30 -0.90
N SER A 102 -7.52 -8.97 -2.03
CA SER A 102 -6.58 -9.13 -3.14
C SER A 102 -6.27 -7.81 -3.85
N ILE A 103 -7.25 -6.90 -3.98
CA ILE A 103 -7.01 -5.57 -4.55
C ILE A 103 -6.04 -4.77 -3.67
N LEU A 104 -6.21 -4.81 -2.35
CA LEU A 104 -5.31 -4.12 -1.43
C LEU A 104 -3.92 -4.74 -1.47
N LEU A 105 -3.83 -6.08 -1.41
CA LEU A 105 -2.57 -6.82 -1.49
C LEU A 105 -1.79 -6.45 -2.76
N VAL A 106 -2.38 -6.63 -3.94
CA VAL A 106 -1.70 -6.35 -5.22
C VAL A 106 -1.34 -4.87 -5.35
N ALA A 107 -2.12 -3.97 -4.75
CA ALA A 107 -1.78 -2.56 -4.74
C ALA A 107 -0.52 -2.25 -3.93
N ILE A 108 -0.40 -2.74 -2.70
CA ILE A 108 0.71 -2.35 -1.81
C ILE A 108 1.94 -3.25 -1.94
N LEU A 109 1.78 -4.46 -2.50
CA LEU A 109 2.86 -5.43 -2.63
C LEU A 109 4.12 -4.91 -3.34
N PRO A 110 4.05 -4.10 -4.41
CA PRO A 110 5.26 -3.54 -5.01
C PRO A 110 6.10 -2.74 -4.01
N TYR A 111 5.48 -1.98 -3.11
CA TYR A 111 6.23 -1.28 -2.08
C TYR A 111 6.86 -2.24 -1.07
N LEU A 112 6.11 -3.26 -0.62
CA LEU A 112 6.64 -4.27 0.30
C LEU A 112 7.87 -4.98 -0.26
N LEU A 113 7.85 -5.32 -1.55
CA LEU A 113 8.93 -6.03 -2.23
C LEU A 113 10.15 -5.15 -2.53
N PHE A 114 9.93 -3.88 -2.89
CA PHE A 114 10.99 -3.05 -3.47
C PHE A 114 11.38 -1.83 -2.63
N SER A 115 10.81 -1.63 -1.44
CA SER A 115 11.12 -0.47 -0.59
C SER A 115 12.60 -0.37 -0.20
N ARG A 116 13.26 -1.48 0.16
CA ARG A 116 14.70 -1.51 0.49
C ARG A 116 15.58 -1.17 -0.71
N LEU A 117 15.26 -1.71 -1.88
CA LEU A 117 15.96 -1.38 -3.13
C LEU A 117 15.77 0.11 -3.48
N ALA A 118 14.53 0.59 -3.40
CA ALA A 118 14.18 1.98 -3.68
C ALA A 118 14.87 2.97 -2.72
N ALA A 119 14.98 2.63 -1.44
CA ALA A 119 15.65 3.42 -0.42
C ALA A 119 17.10 3.76 -0.81
N SER A 120 17.84 2.76 -1.31
CA SER A 120 19.22 2.93 -1.76
C SER A 120 19.39 3.90 -2.93
N THR A 121 18.36 4.01 -3.79
CA THR A 121 18.40 4.82 -5.02
C THR A 121 17.77 6.19 -4.83
N CYS A 122 16.73 6.29 -3.99
CA CYS A 122 15.87 7.47 -3.84
C CYS A 122 16.07 8.20 -2.50
N ASN A 123 17.12 7.85 -1.74
CA ASN A 123 17.58 8.53 -0.54
C ASN A 123 16.49 8.73 0.54
N PHE A 124 15.90 7.62 0.99
CA PHE A 124 15.01 7.59 2.16
C PHE A 124 15.31 6.35 3.00
N THR A 125 14.86 6.35 4.26
CA THR A 125 14.96 5.18 5.15
C THR A 125 13.60 4.50 5.21
N PRO A 126 13.47 3.23 4.76
CA PRO A 126 12.19 2.53 4.81
C PRO A 126 11.87 2.11 6.24
N LEU A 127 10.58 2.08 6.60
CA LEU A 127 10.14 1.48 7.88
C LEU A 127 10.22 -0.06 7.86
N LEU A 128 10.45 -0.65 6.68
CA LEU A 128 10.60 -2.09 6.44
C LEU A 128 12.08 -2.47 6.28
N ASP A 129 12.95 -1.98 7.18
CA ASP A 129 14.41 -2.17 7.06
C ASP A 129 14.95 -3.33 7.92
N SER A 130 14.10 -4.03 8.65
CA SER A 130 14.52 -5.22 9.40
C SER A 130 14.68 -6.43 8.49
N ASP A 131 15.66 -7.28 8.78
CA ASP A 131 15.80 -8.61 8.16
C ASP A 131 14.78 -9.64 8.71
N THR A 132 13.82 -9.17 9.52
CA THR A 132 12.72 -10.00 10.02
C THR A 132 11.58 -10.10 9.03
N GLU A 133 10.80 -11.18 9.14
CA GLU A 133 9.58 -11.36 8.38
C GLU A 133 8.55 -10.27 8.72
N PHE A 134 8.00 -9.64 7.68
CA PHE A 134 6.89 -8.70 7.82
C PHE A 134 5.55 -9.42 7.69
N GLN A 135 4.69 -9.29 8.70
CA GLN A 135 3.36 -9.91 8.71
C GLN A 135 2.26 -8.93 8.32
N LEU A 136 1.56 -9.21 7.22
CA LEU A 136 0.42 -8.43 6.76
C LEU A 136 -0.88 -9.23 6.93
N THR A 137 -1.78 -8.72 7.76
CA THR A 137 -3.13 -9.27 7.92
C THR A 137 -4.14 -8.35 7.24
N ILE A 138 -4.93 -8.89 6.31
CA ILE A 138 -6.00 -8.14 5.62
C ILE A 138 -7.35 -8.76 5.94
N ARG A 139 -8.21 -8.00 6.61
CA ARG A 139 -9.60 -8.36 6.92
C ARG A 139 -10.54 -7.71 5.90
N ALA A 140 -11.01 -8.50 4.94
CA ALA A 140 -11.86 -8.03 3.84
C ALA A 140 -12.53 -9.17 3.07
N GLY A 141 -13.35 -8.83 2.08
CA GLY A 141 -13.96 -9.80 1.17
C GLY A 141 -12.91 -10.51 0.30
N MET A 142 -12.99 -11.84 0.24
CA MET A 142 -12.10 -12.69 -0.57
C MET A 142 -12.65 -13.00 -1.97
N LEU A 143 -13.94 -12.76 -2.19
CA LEU A 143 -14.67 -13.03 -3.43
C LEU A 143 -15.53 -11.82 -3.82
N VAL A 144 -14.87 -10.76 -4.28
CA VAL A 144 -15.54 -9.52 -4.71
C VAL A 144 -15.59 -9.46 -6.23
N LEU A 145 -16.73 -9.02 -6.78
CA LEU A 145 -16.90 -8.86 -8.22
C LEU A 145 -15.86 -7.87 -8.78
N ASN A 146 -15.24 -8.22 -9.92
CA ASN A 146 -14.17 -7.45 -10.56
C ASN A 146 -12.87 -7.32 -9.72
N ALA A 147 -12.67 -8.21 -8.76
CA ALA A 147 -11.40 -8.39 -8.05
C ALA A 147 -10.83 -9.79 -8.32
N PRO A 148 -9.49 -9.98 -8.29
CA PRO A 148 -8.91 -11.31 -8.29
C PRO A 148 -9.41 -12.11 -7.08
N SER A 149 -9.79 -13.37 -7.27
CA SER A 149 -10.11 -14.24 -6.13
C SER A 149 -8.84 -14.62 -5.37
N ILE A 150 -9.00 -15.05 -4.11
CA ILE A 150 -7.87 -15.62 -3.36
C ILE A 150 -7.25 -16.83 -4.07
N CYS A 151 -8.05 -17.65 -4.75
CA CYS A 151 -7.56 -18.75 -5.57
C CYS A 151 -6.69 -18.24 -6.73
N ALA A 152 -7.10 -17.18 -7.41
CA ALA A 152 -6.29 -16.57 -8.48
C ALA A 152 -4.97 -16.01 -7.92
N ILE A 153 -4.99 -15.41 -6.73
CA ILE A 153 -3.74 -14.97 -6.08
C ILE A 153 -2.82 -16.17 -5.82
N ARG A 154 -3.34 -17.25 -5.22
CA ARG A 154 -2.54 -18.41 -4.83
C ARG A 154 -2.05 -19.25 -6.01
N GLN A 155 -2.89 -19.47 -7.02
CA GLN A 155 -2.62 -20.40 -8.11
C GLN A 155 -2.02 -19.74 -9.35
N ILE A 156 -2.14 -18.41 -9.49
CA ILE A 156 -1.66 -17.70 -10.68
C ILE A 156 -0.68 -16.61 -10.29
N PHE A 157 -1.08 -15.66 -9.45
CA PHE A 157 -0.27 -14.48 -9.15
C PHE A 157 1.04 -14.84 -8.44
N LEU A 158 0.98 -15.58 -7.33
CA LEU A 158 2.19 -15.98 -6.59
C LEU A 158 3.15 -16.87 -7.42
N PRO A 159 2.69 -17.89 -8.16
CA PRO A 159 3.56 -18.63 -9.07
C PRO A 159 4.20 -17.74 -10.15
N THR A 160 3.50 -16.70 -10.59
CA THR A 160 4.05 -15.73 -11.56
C THR A 160 5.18 -14.90 -10.94
N LEU A 161 5.15 -14.59 -9.64
CA LEU A 161 6.24 -13.89 -8.95
C LEU A 161 7.56 -14.66 -9.04
N ASN A 162 7.51 -15.99 -8.99
CA ASN A 162 8.69 -16.84 -9.16
C ASN A 162 9.35 -16.64 -10.54
N THR A 163 8.54 -16.40 -11.59
CA THR A 163 9.05 -16.17 -12.94
C THR A 163 9.82 -14.85 -13.11
N ILE A 164 9.60 -13.90 -12.19
CA ILE A 164 10.30 -12.60 -12.17
C ILE A 164 11.36 -12.54 -11.05
N GLY A 165 11.78 -13.69 -10.52
CA GLY A 165 12.86 -13.78 -9.53
C GLY A 165 12.44 -13.56 -8.08
N ILE A 166 11.14 -13.64 -7.77
CA ILE A 166 10.61 -13.55 -6.40
C ILE A 166 10.04 -14.91 -6.00
N PRO A 167 10.87 -15.79 -5.44
CA PRO A 167 10.46 -17.15 -5.12
C PRO A 167 9.54 -17.20 -3.87
N PRO A 168 8.80 -18.31 -3.65
CA PRO A 168 7.75 -18.41 -2.64
C PRO A 168 8.19 -18.19 -1.19
N GLU A 169 9.48 -18.33 -0.88
CA GLU A 169 10.04 -18.04 0.44
C GLU A 169 9.97 -16.55 0.81
N HIS A 170 9.90 -15.65 -0.17
CA HIS A 170 9.80 -14.20 0.08
C HIS A 170 8.37 -13.70 0.24
N VAL A 171 7.37 -14.44 -0.27
CA VAL A 171 5.96 -14.08 -0.17
C VAL A 171 5.12 -15.32 0.12
N ARG A 172 4.72 -15.46 1.39
CA ARG A 172 3.90 -16.56 1.87
C ARG A 172 2.50 -16.08 2.22
N LEU A 173 1.49 -16.83 1.78
CA LEU A 173 0.12 -16.67 2.27
C LEU A 173 -0.17 -17.70 3.34
N SER A 174 -0.74 -17.25 4.46
CA SER A 174 -1.24 -18.16 5.48
C SER A 174 -2.31 -19.08 4.89
N PRO A 175 -2.33 -20.38 5.24
CA PRO A 175 -3.43 -21.27 4.90
C PRO A 175 -4.74 -20.88 5.59
N ASP A 176 -4.66 -20.13 6.69
CA ASP A 176 -5.79 -19.72 7.50
C ASP A 176 -6.46 -18.48 6.89
N TYR A 177 -7.40 -18.70 5.98
CA TYR A 177 -8.38 -17.69 5.61
C TYR A 177 -9.75 -18.14 6.08
N GLU A 178 -10.37 -17.36 6.96
CA GLU A 178 -11.76 -17.59 7.35
C GLU A 178 -12.67 -17.01 6.27
N GLN A 179 -13.41 -17.87 5.58
CA GLN A 179 -14.59 -17.46 4.83
C GLN A 179 -15.74 -17.26 5.83
N GLY A 180 -15.91 -16.03 6.30
CA GLY A 180 -17.15 -15.57 6.91
C GLY A 180 -18.23 -15.29 5.88
#